data_AF-A0A4U2EFA1-F1
#
_entry.id   AF-A0A4U2EFA1-F1
#
_cell.length_a   1.000
_cell.length_b   1.000
_cell.length_c   1.000
_cell.angle_alpha   90.00
_cell.angle_beta   90.00
_cell.angle_gamma   90.00
#
_symmetry.space_group_name_H-M   'P 1'
#
loop_
_entity.id
_entity.type
_entity.pdbx_description
1 polymer ?
#
loop_
_entity_poly.entity_id
_entity_poly.type
_entity_poly.pdbx_seq_one_letter_code
_entity_poly.pdbx_strand_id
1 'polypeptide(L)' 'MIKENTYFEGGVKSLAFNQSGADVSVGVMAVGEYTFGTAAPEKMTVVKGALIVKRVGDD' A
#
# COMPACT_ATOMS: atom_id res chain seq x y z
N MET A 1 13.72 -7.11 -11.10
CA MET A 1 14.37 -6.61 -9.85
C MET A 1 13.26 -6.30 -8.86
N ILE A 2 13.41 -6.69 -7.60
CA ILE A 2 12.45 -6.37 -6.54
C ILE A 2 12.97 -5.12 -5.82
N LYS A 3 12.14 -4.10 -5.65
CA LYS A 3 12.47 -2.87 -4.95
C LYS A 3 11.85 -2.85 -3.56
N GLU A 4 12.67 -2.69 -2.54
CA GLU A 4 12.24 -2.56 -1.15
C GLU A 4 11.95 -1.10 -0.80
N ASN A 5 10.84 -0.83 -0.12
CA ASN A 5 10.51 0.50 0.37
C ASN A 5 10.06 0.45 1.84
N THR A 6 10.37 1.49 2.59
CA THR A 6 9.97 1.67 4.00
C THR A 6 9.40 3.07 4.20
N TYR A 7 8.29 3.16 4.92
CA TYR A 7 7.55 4.40 5.19
C TYR A 7 7.15 4.47 6.68
N PHE A 8 6.71 5.65 7.13
CA PHE A 8 6.17 5.88 8.48
C PHE A 8 7.04 5.26 9.58
N GLU A 9 8.33 5.58 9.57
CA GLU A 9 9.32 5.07 10.55
C GLU A 9 9.38 3.54 10.64
N GLY A 10 9.07 2.84 9.56
CA GLY A 10 9.06 1.37 9.53
C GLY A 10 7.69 0.73 9.73
N GLY A 11 6.66 1.51 10.03
CA GLY A 11 5.29 1.03 10.21
C GLY A 11 4.67 0.45 8.93
N VAL A 12 5.16 0.85 7.76
CA VAL A 12 4.71 0.29 6.47
C VAL A 12 5.93 -0.07 5.63
N LYS A 13 5.93 -1.29 5.07
CA LYS A 13 6.99 -1.78 4.17
C LYS A 13 6.37 -2.46 2.96
N SER A 14 7.00 -2.28 1.80
CA SER A 14 6.55 -2.88 0.55
C SER A 14 7.68 -3.41 -0.32
N LEU A 15 7.34 -4.39 -1.16
CA LEU A 15 8.17 -4.97 -2.21
C LEU A 15 7.48 -4.68 -3.54
N ALA A 16 8.07 -3.81 -4.35
CA ALA A 16 7.58 -3.49 -5.68
C ALA A 16 8.30 -4.32 -6.75
N PHE A 17 7.56 -4.80 -7.73
CA PHE A 17 8.07 -5.60 -8.84
C PHE A 17 7.14 -5.47 -10.06
N ASN A 18 7.66 -5.79 -11.24
CA ASN A 18 6.86 -5.81 -12.45
C ASN A 18 6.25 -7.22 -12.65
N GLN A 19 4.97 -7.28 -12.96
CA GLN A 19 4.27 -8.50 -13.33
C GLN A 19 3.51 -8.27 -14.63
N SER A 20 3.85 -9.03 -15.67
CA SER A 20 3.21 -8.94 -16.99
C SER A 20 3.18 -7.53 -17.58
N GLY A 21 4.22 -6.74 -17.36
CA GLY A 21 4.34 -5.37 -17.87
C GLY A 21 3.73 -4.29 -16.96
N ALA A 22 3.07 -4.65 -15.87
CA ALA A 22 2.50 -3.70 -14.91
C ALA A 22 3.30 -3.65 -13.60
N ASP A 23 3.42 -2.47 -13.01
CA ASP A 23 4.04 -2.30 -11.69
C ASP A 23 3.05 -2.70 -10.59
N VAL A 24 3.49 -3.60 -9.71
CA VAL A 24 2.71 -4.14 -8.61
C VAL A 24 3.53 -4.05 -7.33
N SER A 25 2.86 -3.94 -6.18
CA SER A 25 3.53 -4.09 -4.89
C SER A 25 2.73 -4.97 -3.93
N VAL A 26 3.46 -5.65 -3.06
CA VAL A 26 2.93 -6.32 -1.87
C VAL A 26 3.59 -5.71 -0.65
N GLY A 27 2.89 -5.68 0.49
CA GLY A 27 3.44 -5.04 1.68
C GLY A 27 2.72 -5.45 2.96
N VAL A 28 3.25 -4.94 4.06
CA VAL A 28 2.69 -5.11 5.40
C VAL A 28 2.57 -3.75 6.08
N MET A 29 1.55 -3.62 6.92
CA MET A 29 1.30 -2.44 7.74
C MET A 29 1.19 -2.90 9.19
N ALA A 30 1.94 -2.26 10.08
CA ALA A 30 1.72 -2.38 11.52
C ALA A 30 0.37 -1.75 11.89
N VAL A 31 -0.12 -2.01 13.11
CA VAL A 31 -1.31 -1.33 13.62
C VAL A 31 -1.02 0.17 13.76
N GLY A 32 -1.88 1.00 13.19
CA GLY A 32 -1.74 2.45 13.20
C GLY A 32 -2.71 3.13 12.25
N GLU A 33 -2.61 4.45 12.14
CA GLU A 33 -3.34 5.27 11.18
C GLU A 33 -2.34 5.89 10.20
N TYR A 34 -2.63 5.77 8.91
CA TYR A 34 -1.73 6.17 7.84
C TYR A 34 -2.50 6.88 6.73
N THR A 35 -1.95 7.98 6.22
CA THR A 35 -2.51 8.72 5.10
C THR A 35 -1.68 8.49 3.85
N PHE A 36 -2.33 8.00 2.79
CA PHE A 36 -1.72 7.78 1.48
C PHE A 36 -2.38 8.69 0.45
N GLY A 37 -1.57 9.31 -0.41
CA GLY A 37 -2.05 10.02 -1.60
C GLY A 37 -1.85 9.18 -2.86
N THR A 38 -2.77 9.29 -3.82
CA THR A 38 -2.71 8.57 -5.09
C THR A 38 -2.50 9.54 -6.24
N ALA A 39 -1.47 9.33 -7.07
CA ALA A 39 -1.26 10.12 -8.30
C ALA A 39 -2.11 9.58 -9.47
N ALA A 40 -2.25 8.26 -9.56
CA ALA A 40 -3.15 7.55 -10.46
C ALA A 40 -4.12 6.68 -9.65
N PRO A 41 -5.26 6.23 -10.20
CA PRO A 41 -6.16 5.33 -9.49
C PRO A 41 -5.48 4.03 -9.06
N GLU A 42 -5.73 3.58 -7.83
CA GLU A 42 -5.13 2.38 -7.26
C GLU A 42 -6.18 1.34 -6.84
N LYS A 43 -5.82 0.06 -6.97
CA LYS A 43 -6.61 -1.07 -6.47
C LYS A 43 -5.86 -1.80 -5.36
N MET A 44 -6.33 -1.62 -4.13
CA MET A 44 -5.80 -2.31 -2.95
C MET A 44 -6.54 -3.63 -2.73
N THR A 45 -5.81 -4.72 -2.51
CA THR A 45 -6.37 -6.03 -2.12
C THR A 45 -5.79 -6.45 -0.79
N VAL A 46 -6.66 -6.65 0.21
CA VAL A 46 -6.25 -7.17 1.52
C VAL A 46 -5.98 -8.66 1.39
N VAL A 47 -4.71 -9.06 1.45
CA VAL A 47 -4.31 -10.47 1.36
C VAL A 47 -4.66 -11.22 2.66
N LYS A 48 -4.38 -10.60 3.83
CA LYS A 48 -4.72 -11.13 5.15
C LYS A 48 -4.79 -9.98 6.17
N GLY A 49 -5.79 -10.01 7.06
CA GLY A 49 -6.04 -8.96 8.04
C GLY A 49 -7.23 -8.09 7.66
N ALA A 50 -7.23 -6.82 8.07
CA ALA A 50 -8.27 -5.86 7.75
C ALA A 50 -7.67 -4.46 7.61
N LEU A 51 -8.27 -3.65 6.74
CA LEU A 51 -8.02 -2.22 6.63
C LEU A 51 -9.35 -1.51 6.79
N ILE A 52 -9.41 -0.54 7.69
CA ILE A 52 -10.52 0.41 7.79
C ILE A 52 -10.10 1.62 6.96
N VAL A 53 -10.86 1.92 5.91
CA VAL A 53 -10.47 2.92 4.90
C VAL A 53 -11.48 4.05 4.87
N LYS A 54 -11.00 5.29 4.89
CA LYS A 54 -11.76 6.50 4.59
C LYS A 54 -11.10 7.21 3.41
N ARG A 55 -11.82 7.40 2.31
CA ARG A 55 -11.34 8.22 1.19
C ARG A 55 -11.71 9.69 1.43
N VAL A 56 -10.98 10.57 0.77
CA VAL A 56 -11.36 11.99 0.73
C VAL A 56 -12.75 12.09 0.10
N GLY A 57 -13.69 12.66 0.84
CA GLY A 57 -15.09 12.81 0.42
C GLY A 57 -16.03 11.67 0.84
N ASP A 58 -15.54 10.61 1.48
CA ASP A 58 -16.41 9.67 2.18
C ASP A 58 -16.93 10.34 3.48
N ASP A 59 -18.23 10.23 3.77
CA ASP A 59 -18.85 10.76 5.00
C ASP A 59 -18.36 10.02 6.27
#